data_AF-C3Z0F1-F1
#
_entry.id   AF-C3Z0F1-F1
#
_cell.length_a   1.000
_cell.length_b   1.000
_cell.length_c   1.000
_cell.angle_alpha   90.00
_cell.angle_beta   90.00
_cell.angle_gamma   90.00
#
_symmetry.space_group_name_H-M   'P 1'
#
loop_
_entity.id
_entity.type
_entity.pdbx_description
1 polymer ?
#
loop_
_entity_poly.entity_id
_entity_poly.type
_entity_poly.pdbx_seq_one_letter_code
_entity_poly.pdbx_strand_id
1 'polypeptide(L)'
;MYPSNWKCDGEENCEDGSDEQDCWDQDCHDPSDVRCKSSGQCLDVRDQCDGGLDCDDGSDEQDCWSKNCSKTDDFRCESSGACIYTGWQCDDYEDCPDGSDEKYCTADTCLLPRFFCAPDGPCLPDTRRCDGVGNCVDGSDESGCSKLTLLFF
;
A
#
# COMPACT_ATOMS: atom_id res chain seq x y z
N MET A 1 -17.15 -4.82 31.70
CA MET A 1 -17.21 -5.79 30.59
C MET A 1 -16.77 -5.04 29.38
N TYR A 2 -15.55 -5.29 28.95
CA TYR A 2 -15.01 -4.74 27.72
C TYR A 2 -15.42 -5.62 26.54
N PRO A 3 -15.52 -5.06 25.32
CA PRO A 3 -15.76 -5.83 24.11
C PRO A 3 -14.73 -6.96 23.93
N SER A 4 -15.14 -8.10 23.40
CA SER A 4 -14.23 -9.22 23.14
C SER A 4 -13.22 -8.95 22.04
N ASN A 5 -13.50 -7.97 21.17
CA ASN A 5 -12.62 -7.53 20.09
C ASN A 5 -11.48 -6.62 20.57
N TRP A 6 -11.41 -6.30 21.86
CA TRP A 6 -10.31 -5.55 22.49
C TRP A 6 -9.25 -6.47 23.08
N LYS A 7 -9.45 -7.79 23.01
CA LYS A 7 -8.52 -8.74 23.61
C LYS A 7 -7.47 -9.11 22.57
N CYS A 8 -6.21 -8.81 22.85
CA CYS A 8 -5.07 -9.11 21.99
C CYS A 8 -5.14 -8.36 20.65
N ASP A 9 -5.73 -7.17 20.64
CA ASP A 9 -5.87 -6.34 19.42
C ASP A 9 -4.68 -5.38 19.22
N GLY A 10 -3.68 -5.44 20.10
CA GLY A 10 -2.48 -4.61 20.06
C GLY A 10 -2.62 -3.28 20.79
N GLU A 11 -3.80 -2.95 21.33
CA GLU A 11 -4.07 -1.66 21.97
C GLU A 11 -4.39 -1.83 23.46
N GLU A 12 -3.74 -1.06 24.33
CA GLU A 12 -4.05 -1.08 25.78
C GLU A 12 -5.42 -0.39 26.04
N ASN A 13 -6.52 -1.13 25.95
CA ASN A 13 -7.86 -0.59 26.20
C ASN A 13 -8.27 -0.71 27.67
N CYS A 14 -7.70 -1.68 28.40
CA CYS A 14 -7.86 -1.78 29.85
C CYS A 14 -6.85 -0.90 30.59
N GLU A 15 -7.28 -0.28 31.69
CA GLU A 15 -6.40 0.57 32.53
C GLU A 15 -5.17 -0.18 33.07
N ASP A 16 -5.27 -1.50 33.20
CA ASP A 16 -4.18 -2.40 33.62
C ASP A 16 -3.52 -3.16 32.46
N GLY A 17 -3.89 -2.88 31.20
CA GLY A 17 -3.40 -3.56 30.00
C GLY A 17 -3.62 -5.07 30.00
N SER A 18 -4.61 -5.57 30.77
CA SER A 18 -4.86 -7.01 30.91
C SER A 18 -5.47 -7.67 29.68
N ASP A 19 -5.99 -6.85 28.77
CA ASP A 19 -6.48 -7.24 27.46
C ASP A 19 -5.37 -7.69 26.51
N GLU A 20 -4.16 -7.15 26.65
CA GLU A 20 -2.98 -7.48 25.83
C GLU A 20 -2.04 -8.48 26.52
N GLN A 21 -2.53 -9.21 27.53
CA GLN A 21 -1.78 -10.22 28.26
C GLN A 21 -2.22 -11.64 27.91
N ASP A 22 -1.27 -12.58 27.91
CA ASP A 22 -1.50 -14.01 27.67
C ASP A 22 -2.17 -14.37 26.32
N CYS A 23 -1.77 -13.68 25.25
CA CYS A 23 -2.33 -13.83 23.90
C CYS A 23 -1.86 -15.09 23.13
N TRP A 24 -0.89 -15.83 23.66
CA TRP A 24 -0.26 -16.98 22.99
C TRP A 24 -1.17 -18.20 22.82
N ASP A 25 -2.16 -18.37 23.71
CA ASP A 25 -3.04 -19.55 23.77
C ASP A 25 -4.51 -19.20 23.45
N GLN A 26 -4.76 -18.02 22.89
CA GLN A 26 -6.09 -17.52 22.54
C GLN A 26 -6.25 -17.48 21.02
N ASP A 27 -7.44 -17.86 20.54
CA ASP A 27 -7.83 -17.60 19.16
C ASP A 27 -8.24 -16.13 19.02
N CYS A 28 -7.96 -15.55 17.85
CA CYS A 28 -8.39 -14.18 17.53
C CYS A 28 -9.91 -14.06 17.53
N HIS A 29 -10.41 -12.85 17.80
CA HIS A 29 -11.84 -12.60 17.82
C HIS A 29 -12.47 -12.81 16.44
N ASP A 30 -11.85 -12.26 15.39
CA ASP A 30 -12.23 -12.55 14.01
C ASP A 30 -11.42 -13.76 13.49
N PRO A 31 -12.07 -14.79 12.92
CA PRO A 31 -11.38 -15.94 12.34
C PRO A 31 -10.49 -15.61 11.13
N SER A 32 -10.66 -14.42 10.54
CA SER A 32 -9.82 -13.94 9.44
C SER A 32 -8.57 -13.19 9.91
N ASP A 33 -8.50 -12.80 11.18
CA ASP A 33 -7.34 -12.12 11.74
C ASP A 33 -6.10 -13.01 11.72
N VAL A 34 -4.95 -12.35 11.63
CA VAL A 34 -3.64 -12.97 11.57
C VAL A 34 -2.96 -12.83 12.92
N ARG A 35 -2.50 -13.94 13.48
CA ARG A 35 -1.81 -13.93 14.76
C ARG A 35 -0.29 -13.80 14.59
N CYS A 36 0.30 -12.78 15.22
CA CYS A 36 1.74 -12.61 15.31
C CYS A 36 2.39 -13.84 15.99
N LYS A 37 3.52 -14.32 15.46
CA LYS A 37 4.15 -15.57 15.93
C LYS A 37 4.67 -15.46 17.37
N SER A 38 5.19 -14.30 17.77
CA SER A 38 5.84 -14.11 19.08
C SER A 38 4.91 -13.53 20.16
N SER A 39 4.16 -12.46 19.87
CA SER A 39 3.30 -11.79 20.85
C SER A 39 1.94 -12.47 21.03
N GLY A 40 1.43 -13.13 19.99
CA GLY A 40 0.06 -13.63 19.94
C GLY A 40 -0.98 -12.55 19.65
N GLN A 41 -0.56 -11.31 19.37
CA GLN A 41 -1.42 -10.22 18.90
C GLN A 41 -2.15 -10.62 17.61
N CYS A 42 -3.39 -10.18 17.49
CA CYS A 42 -4.26 -10.39 16.33
C CYS A 42 -4.30 -9.13 15.48
N LEU A 43 -3.93 -9.28 14.21
CA LEU A 43 -3.92 -8.23 13.19
C LEU A 43 -5.05 -8.45 12.20
N ASP A 44 -5.60 -7.37 11.61
CA ASP A 44 -6.52 -7.50 10.49
C ASP A 44 -5.76 -8.15 9.33
N VAL A 45 -6.43 -9.01 8.55
CA VAL A 45 -5.82 -9.65 7.38
C VAL A 45 -5.25 -8.65 6.35
N ARG A 46 -5.67 -7.39 6.40
CA ARG A 46 -5.10 -6.29 5.60
C ARG A 46 -3.69 -5.91 6.00
N ASP A 47 -3.29 -6.16 7.23
CA ASP A 47 -1.97 -5.83 7.77
C ASP A 47 -1.02 -7.03 7.64
N GLN A 48 -1.44 -8.11 6.96
CA GLN A 48 -0.56 -9.21 6.58
C GLN A 48 0.03 -8.94 5.20
N CYS A 49 1.36 -8.86 5.13
CA CYS A 49 2.10 -8.68 3.89
C CYS A 49 1.75 -7.36 3.21
N ASP A 50 1.52 -6.29 3.96
CA ASP A 50 1.18 -4.97 3.44
C ASP A 50 2.40 -4.04 3.32
N GLY A 51 3.58 -4.54 3.70
CA GLY A 51 4.83 -3.80 3.74
C GLY A 51 5.08 -3.05 5.05
N GLY A 52 4.12 -3.05 5.98
CA GLY A 52 4.23 -2.53 7.35
C GLY A 52 4.93 -3.52 8.29
N LEU A 53 5.38 -3.07 9.46
CA LEU A 53 5.84 -3.97 10.52
C LEU A 53 4.86 -3.78 11.69
N ASP A 54 3.77 -4.53 11.65
CA ASP A 54 2.67 -4.48 12.60
C ASP A 54 2.83 -5.52 13.71
N CYS A 55 3.53 -6.63 13.42
CA CYS A 55 4.06 -7.51 14.45
C CYS A 55 5.44 -7.04 14.93
N ASP A 56 5.66 -7.03 16.25
CA ASP A 56 6.98 -6.77 16.87
C ASP A 56 8.12 -7.68 16.34
N ASP A 57 7.76 -8.89 15.90
CA ASP A 57 8.68 -9.87 15.33
C ASP A 57 8.69 -9.90 13.79
N GLY A 58 7.95 -8.99 13.14
CA GLY A 58 7.80 -8.88 11.69
C GLY A 58 7.25 -10.14 11.04
N SER A 59 6.44 -10.92 11.76
CA SER A 59 5.93 -12.21 11.27
C SER A 59 4.76 -12.11 10.29
N ASP A 60 4.07 -10.97 10.30
CA ASP A 60 3.15 -10.44 9.30
C ASP A 60 3.80 -10.32 7.91
N GLU A 61 5.06 -9.89 7.84
CA GLU A 61 5.79 -9.67 6.57
C GLU A 61 6.65 -10.87 6.11
N GLN A 62 6.40 -12.05 6.67
CA GLN A 62 7.16 -13.26 6.34
C GLN A 62 6.36 -14.22 5.46
N ASP A 63 7.07 -14.88 4.54
CA ASP A 63 6.51 -15.91 3.64
C ASP A 63 5.32 -15.43 2.78
N CYS A 64 5.28 -14.13 2.44
CA CYS A 64 4.17 -13.48 1.73
C CYS A 64 3.83 -14.09 0.37
N TRP A 65 4.80 -14.73 -0.29
CA TRP A 65 4.54 -15.46 -1.54
C TRP A 65 3.52 -16.61 -1.39
N SER A 66 3.46 -17.20 -0.19
CA SER A 66 2.51 -18.27 0.14
C SER A 66 1.14 -17.76 0.59
N LYS A 67 1.02 -16.45 0.80
CA LYS A 67 -0.20 -15.76 1.24
C LYS A 67 -0.89 -15.12 0.04
N ASN A 68 -2.19 -14.88 0.16
CA ASN A 68 -2.92 -14.05 -0.81
C ASN A 68 -2.95 -12.61 -0.29
N CYS A 69 -2.95 -11.65 -1.21
CA CYS A 69 -3.21 -10.27 -0.83
C CYS A 69 -4.64 -10.13 -0.31
N SER A 70 -4.84 -9.23 0.65
CA SER A 70 -6.15 -9.00 1.27
C SER A 70 -7.18 -8.52 0.24
N LYS A 71 -6.78 -7.67 -0.71
CA LYS A 71 -7.63 -7.26 -1.84
C LYS A 71 -7.20 -7.93 -3.13
N THR A 72 -8.19 -8.31 -3.94
CA THR A 72 -7.99 -9.03 -5.21
C THR A 72 -7.14 -8.27 -6.23
N ASP A 73 -7.17 -6.94 -6.19
CA ASP A 73 -6.53 -6.09 -7.19
C ASP A 73 -5.20 -5.48 -6.70
N ASP A 74 -4.76 -5.78 -5.47
CA ASP A 74 -3.49 -5.29 -4.94
C ASP A 74 -2.29 -5.81 -5.75
N PHE A 75 -1.27 -4.98 -5.88
CA PHE A 75 -0.05 -5.33 -6.61
C PHE A 75 0.90 -6.11 -5.70
N ARG A 76 1.47 -7.20 -6.22
CA ARG A 76 2.43 -8.03 -5.48
C ARG A 76 3.86 -7.71 -5.90
N CYS A 77 4.66 -7.23 -4.97
CA CYS A 77 6.09 -6.98 -5.15
C CYS A 77 6.81 -8.27 -5.58
N GLU A 78 7.71 -8.16 -6.56
CA GLU A 78 8.32 -9.32 -7.23
C GLU A 78 9.22 -10.16 -6.32
N SER A 79 10.00 -9.52 -5.44
CA SER A 79 10.96 -10.23 -4.58
C SER A 79 10.40 -10.64 -3.21
N SER A 80 9.70 -9.73 -2.52
CA SER A 80 9.19 -9.97 -1.16
C SER A 80 7.86 -10.73 -1.16
N GLY A 81 7.04 -10.55 -2.21
CA GLY A 81 5.65 -10.99 -2.22
C GLY A 81 4.71 -10.11 -1.39
N ALA A 82 5.20 -8.98 -0.86
CA ALA A 82 4.37 -7.97 -0.20
C ALA A 82 3.32 -7.42 -1.18
N CYS A 83 2.19 -7.00 -0.65
CA CYS A 83 1.01 -6.55 -1.36
C CYS A 83 0.83 -5.07 -1.09
N ILE A 84 0.96 -4.26 -2.13
CA ILE A 84 0.74 -2.83 -2.05
C ILE A 84 -0.58 -2.45 -2.73
N TYR A 85 -1.09 -1.27 -2.39
CA TYR A 85 -2.26 -0.75 -3.07
C TYR A 85 -2.00 -0.61 -4.58
N THR A 86 -2.91 -1.13 -5.40
CA THR A 86 -2.77 -1.11 -6.88
C THR A 86 -2.54 0.29 -7.47
N GLY A 87 -2.98 1.36 -6.78
CA GLY A 87 -2.74 2.74 -7.21
C GLY A 87 -1.36 3.31 -6.89
N TRP A 88 -0.53 2.56 -6.16
CA TRP A 88 0.88 2.84 -5.93
C TRP A 88 1.78 2.26 -7.04
N GLN A 89 1.22 1.42 -7.92
CA GLN A 89 1.96 0.98 -9.09
C GLN A 89 2.23 2.16 -10.04
N CYS A 90 3.50 2.38 -10.38
CA CYS A 90 3.97 3.40 -11.32
C CYS A 90 3.63 4.82 -10.87
N ASP A 91 3.67 5.09 -9.58
CA ASP A 91 3.20 6.34 -9.01
C ASP A 91 4.31 7.37 -8.75
N ASP A 92 5.55 7.04 -9.15
CA ASP A 92 6.82 7.78 -8.97
C ASP A 92 7.51 7.54 -7.61
N TYR A 93 7.01 6.60 -6.79
CA TYR A 93 7.61 6.20 -5.50
C TYR A 93 7.95 4.70 -5.45
N GLU A 94 9.06 4.35 -4.80
CA GLU A 94 9.38 2.94 -4.54
C GLU A 94 8.65 2.47 -3.27
N ASP A 95 7.46 1.90 -3.43
CA ASP A 95 6.67 1.30 -2.34
C ASP A 95 6.99 -0.18 -2.15
N CYS A 96 7.43 -0.87 -3.21
CA CYS A 96 8.03 -2.18 -3.06
C CYS A 96 9.49 -2.10 -2.57
N PRO A 97 9.95 -3.00 -1.68
CA PRO A 97 11.35 -3.02 -1.21
C PRO A 97 12.40 -3.20 -2.32
N ASP A 98 11.99 -3.68 -3.49
CA ASP A 98 12.83 -3.87 -4.68
C ASP A 98 12.49 -2.91 -5.84
N GLY A 99 11.59 -1.95 -5.60
CA GLY A 99 11.08 -1.01 -6.60
C GLY A 99 10.42 -1.69 -7.80
N SER A 100 9.82 -2.88 -7.61
CA SER A 100 9.18 -3.62 -8.72
C SER A 100 7.84 -3.00 -9.18
N ASP A 101 7.21 -2.23 -8.32
CA ASP A 101 6.04 -1.40 -8.59
C ASP A 101 6.31 -0.28 -9.60
N GLU A 102 7.54 0.25 -9.65
CA GLU A 102 7.95 1.31 -10.59
C GLU A 102 8.59 0.78 -11.88
N LYS A 103 8.49 -0.54 -12.15
CA LYS A 103 9.05 -1.17 -13.35
C LYS A 103 7.96 -1.52 -14.35
N TYR A 104 8.33 -1.45 -15.63
CA TYR A 104 7.46 -1.84 -16.76
C TYR A 104 6.14 -1.06 -16.82
N CYS A 105 6.18 0.21 -16.41
CA CYS A 105 5.03 1.12 -16.48
C CYS A 105 4.56 1.30 -17.92
N THR A 106 3.27 1.04 -18.15
CA THR A 106 2.62 1.26 -19.44
C THR A 106 1.38 2.12 -19.25
N ALA A 107 0.83 2.63 -20.35
CA ALA A 107 -0.41 3.41 -20.30
C ALA A 107 -1.59 2.65 -19.67
N ASP A 108 -1.62 1.32 -19.75
CA ASP A 108 -2.67 0.49 -19.16
C ASP A 108 -2.48 0.30 -17.64
N THR A 109 -1.24 0.41 -17.17
CA THR A 109 -0.87 0.33 -15.74
C THR A 109 -1.32 1.59 -14.98
N CYS A 110 -1.36 2.74 -15.66
CA CYS A 110 -1.78 3.99 -15.05
C CYS A 110 -3.29 4.03 -14.78
N LEU A 111 -3.68 3.93 -13.51
CA LEU A 111 -5.07 4.15 -13.11
C LEU A 111 -5.50 5.59 -13.41
N LEU A 112 -6.61 5.77 -14.11
CA LEU A 112 -7.18 7.09 -14.35
C LEU A 112 -7.66 7.72 -13.01
N PRO A 113 -7.47 9.04 -12.79
CA PRO A 113 -7.04 10.08 -13.74
C PRO A 113 -5.55 10.43 -13.64
N ARG A 114 -4.66 9.55 -14.12
CA ARG A 114 -3.22 9.83 -14.25
C ARG A 114 -2.79 9.95 -15.72
N PHE A 115 -1.73 10.71 -15.97
CA PHE A 115 -1.08 10.89 -17.26
C PHE A 115 0.19 10.05 -17.33
N PHE A 116 0.30 9.21 -18.35
CA PHE A 116 1.48 8.35 -18.55
C PHE A 116 2.60 9.10 -19.27
N CYS A 117 3.79 9.17 -18.65
CA CYS A 117 5.01 9.61 -19.32
C CYS A 117 5.51 8.52 -20.29
N ALA A 118 5.10 8.60 -21.56
CA ALA A 118 5.52 7.63 -22.56
C ALA A 118 7.02 7.74 -22.92
N PRO A 119 7.66 6.66 -23.42
CA PRO A 119 7.13 5.30 -23.56
C PRO A 119 7.27 4.43 -22.31
N ASP A 120 8.10 4.81 -21.32
CA ASP A 120 8.50 3.99 -20.17
C ASP A 120 8.76 4.87 -18.91
N GLY A 121 7.78 5.68 -18.49
CA GLY A 121 7.91 6.62 -17.37
C GLY A 121 6.77 6.52 -16.35
N PRO A 122 6.80 7.33 -15.28
CA PRO A 122 5.81 7.27 -14.22
C PRO A 122 4.43 7.76 -14.67
N CYS A 123 3.40 7.35 -13.95
CA CYS A 123 2.06 7.89 -14.07
C CYS A 123 1.98 9.16 -13.24
N LEU A 124 1.92 10.32 -13.86
CA LEU A 124 1.76 11.59 -13.17
C LEU A 124 0.29 11.84 -12.81
N PRO A 125 -0.03 12.49 -11.68
CA PRO A 125 -1.39 12.98 -11.46
C PRO A 125 -1.78 14.00 -12.54
N ASP A 126 -3.06 14.07 -12.91
CA ASP A 126 -3.54 15.02 -13.95
C ASP A 126 -3.20 16.50 -13.62
N THR A 127 -3.00 16.82 -12.33
CA THR A 127 -2.56 18.15 -11.87
C THR A 127 -1.14 18.53 -12.29
N ARG A 128 -0.29 17.56 -12.63
CA ARG A 128 1.08 17.77 -13.14
C ARG A 128 1.13 17.83 -14.66
N ARG A 129 0.00 17.73 -15.34
CA ARG A 129 -0.09 17.90 -16.78
C ARG A 129 -0.33 19.38 -17.09
N CYS A 130 0.54 19.99 -17.89
CA CYS A 130 0.45 21.41 -18.27
C CYS A 130 0.53 22.37 -17.07
N ASP A 131 1.31 22.03 -16.06
CA ASP A 131 1.52 22.86 -14.86
C ASP A 131 2.69 23.85 -15.02
N GLY A 132 3.42 23.77 -16.13
CA GLY A 132 4.57 24.60 -16.45
C GLY A 132 5.90 24.03 -15.97
N VAL A 133 5.90 22.81 -15.41
CA VAL A 133 7.08 22.09 -14.93
C VAL A 133 7.20 20.79 -15.74
N GLY A 134 8.37 20.53 -16.32
CA GLY A 134 8.62 19.25 -17.01
C GLY A 134 8.84 18.14 -15.99
N ASN A 135 7.79 17.38 -15.69
CA ASN A 135 7.80 16.25 -14.77
C ASN A 135 8.16 14.94 -15.49
N CYS A 136 7.80 14.80 -16.77
CA CYS A 136 8.28 13.67 -17.58
C CYS A 136 9.72 13.91 -18.05
N VAL A 137 10.51 12.82 -18.17
CA VAL A 137 11.89 12.87 -18.71
C VAL A 137 11.93 13.47 -20.12
N ASP A 138 10.90 13.21 -20.93
CA ASP A 138 10.76 13.74 -22.29
C ASP A 138 9.99 15.07 -22.36
N GLY A 139 9.49 15.58 -21.23
CA GLY A 139 8.66 16.78 -21.14
C GLY A 139 7.29 16.65 -21.81
N SER A 140 6.80 15.43 -22.05
CA SER A 140 5.50 15.20 -22.71
C SER A 140 4.31 15.72 -21.91
N ASP A 141 4.43 15.84 -20.60
CA ASP A 141 3.44 16.42 -19.71
C ASP A 141 3.16 17.91 -19.98
N GLU A 142 4.14 18.62 -20.55
CA GLU A 142 4.04 20.03 -20.95
C GLU A 142 3.75 20.21 -22.46
N SER A 143 3.48 19.10 -23.16
CA SER A 143 3.22 19.10 -24.59
C SER A 143 1.72 19.04 -24.90
N GLY A 144 1.29 19.70 -25.99
CA GLY A 144 -0.11 19.67 -26.40
C GLY A 144 -1.08 20.38 -25.45
N CYS A 145 -0.56 21.16 -24.50
CA CYS A 145 -1.34 22.04 -23.66
C CYS A 145 -2.01 23.08 -24.55
N SER A 146 -3.34 22.99 -24.70
CA SER A 146 -4.12 24.12 -25.17
C SER A 146 -3.86 25.22 -24.16
N LYS A 147 -2.94 26.14 -24.48
CA LYS A 147 -2.82 27.40 -23.78
C LYS A 147 -4.23 27.93 -23.69
N LEU A 148 -4.82 27.93 -22.49
CA LEU A 148 -5.91 28.83 -22.21
C LEU A 148 -5.26 30.19 -22.41
N THR A 149 -5.37 30.68 -23.64
CA THR A 149 -5.15 32.07 -23.95
C THR A 149 -6.22 32.71 -23.09
N LEU A 150 -5.83 33.19 -21.92
CA LEU A 150 -6.62 34.14 -21.16
C LEU A 150 -6.78 35.34 -22.10
N LEU A 151 -7.78 35.24 -22.97
CA LEU A 151 -8.34 36.34 -23.71
C LEU A 151 -8.99 37.21 -22.64
N PHE A 152 -8.17 38.03 -21.99
CA PHE A 152 -8.63 39.25 -21.35
C PHE A 152 -9.16 40.13 -22.49
N PHE A 153 -10.47 40.05 -22.74
CA PHE A 153 -11.24 41.08 -23.44
C PHE A 153 -11.97 41.94 -22.42
#